data_AF-A0A8J8PZ32-F1
#
_entry.id   AF-A0A8J8PZ32-F1
#
_cell.length_a   1.000
_cell.length_b   1.000
_cell.length_c   1.000
_cell.angle_alpha   90.00
_cell.angle_beta   90.00
_cell.angle_gamma   90.00
#
_symmetry.space_group_name_H-M   'P 1'
#
loop_
_entity.id
_entity.type
_entity.pdbx_description
1 polymer ?
#
loop_
_entity_poly.entity_id
_entity_poly.type
_entity_poly.pdbx_seq_one_letter_code
_entity_poly.pdbx_strand_id
1 'polypeptide(L)'
;MIDFFSSKSRSCGTRGRTVHTNVLTILQRTTSMALHRRALRLYKTEGFLWLVIEAAGFLTRHVPILGSHVRYTRQYCEDYRSEGARAFVGIYIRYLVGRCLGHTLSHRVSEQKLRKRRRTETSTSDVIDTVYEFSGLGRYCSIRPMQVRQDLETVVQRVDTAEPETIVEIGTARGGTLYAWCRCVETASTVVSVDLPEGDNRRYTYDIIPLFSSLFEDKRLVFVRGDSQTDATVREVADSATNGIGFLFIDADHSYEGVKRDFEAYEPLVGDDGIIALHDIHNPAFGVQTFWEELKCEYATEEIHHPPGRYRFDDPGIGLVHVDR
;
A
#
# COMPACT_ATOMS: atom_id res chain seq x y z
N MET A 1 -6.74 -1.10 -54.54
CA MET A 1 -7.28 -2.25 -55.30
C MET A 1 -7.21 -3.44 -54.37
N ILE A 2 -8.16 -3.59 -53.44
CA ILE A 2 -9.48 -4.22 -53.63
C ILE A 2 -9.30 -5.62 -54.21
N ASP A 3 -9.48 -6.64 -53.37
CA ASP A 3 -10.34 -7.77 -53.73
C ASP A 3 -11.09 -8.23 -52.48
N PHE A 4 -12.41 -8.22 -52.63
CA PHE A 4 -13.46 -8.59 -51.69
C PHE A 4 -14.45 -9.45 -52.49
N PHE A 5 -15.28 -10.24 -51.79
CA PHE A 5 -16.30 -11.19 -52.27
C PHE A 5 -15.74 -12.57 -52.66
N SER A 6 -16.34 -13.71 -52.31
CA SER A 6 -17.65 -14.12 -51.78
C SER A 6 -17.45 -15.62 -51.37
N SER A 7 -18.20 -16.36 -50.56
CA SER A 7 -19.63 -16.32 -50.24
C SER A 7 -19.94 -17.42 -49.19
N LYS A 8 -20.92 -17.16 -48.30
CA LYS A 8 -22.07 -18.00 -47.89
C LYS A 8 -21.84 -19.42 -47.31
N SER A 9 -22.65 -19.98 -46.40
CA SER A 9 -23.74 -19.58 -45.50
C SER A 9 -24.38 -20.87 -44.92
N ARG A 10 -25.12 -20.75 -43.79
CA ARG A 10 -26.13 -21.68 -43.19
C ARG A 10 -25.58 -22.70 -42.18
N SER A 11 -26.20 -23.02 -41.05
CA SER A 11 -27.59 -22.85 -40.52
C SER A 11 -27.57 -22.97 -38.97
N CYS A 12 -28.20 -22.07 -38.20
CA CYS A 12 -29.50 -22.21 -37.51
C CYS A 12 -29.71 -23.46 -36.63
N GLY A 13 -29.99 -23.27 -35.33
CA GLY A 13 -30.40 -24.34 -34.40
C GLY A 13 -30.50 -23.97 -32.91
N THR A 14 -31.50 -23.17 -32.55
CA THR A 14 -32.25 -23.05 -31.26
C THR A 14 -31.76 -23.73 -29.96
N ARG A 15 -31.73 -22.97 -28.84
CA ARG A 15 -32.58 -23.10 -27.61
C ARG A 15 -31.84 -22.58 -26.37
N GLY A 16 -32.45 -21.64 -25.66
CA GLY A 16 -32.04 -21.26 -24.31
C GLY A 16 -32.46 -22.28 -23.25
N ARG A 17 -31.63 -22.43 -22.21
CA ARG A 17 -32.00 -22.31 -20.78
C ARG A 17 -30.77 -22.60 -19.90
N THR A 18 -30.66 -21.74 -18.90
CA THR A 18 -29.83 -21.74 -17.70
C THR A 18 -29.61 -23.11 -17.07
N VAL A 19 -28.35 -23.47 -16.75
CA VAL A 19 -28.03 -24.30 -15.57
C VAL A 19 -26.68 -23.88 -14.99
N HIS A 20 -26.73 -23.29 -13.80
CA HIS A 20 -25.63 -23.19 -12.84
C HIS A 20 -24.84 -24.51 -12.81
N THR A 21 -23.62 -24.50 -13.34
CA THR A 21 -22.69 -25.62 -13.15
C THR A 21 -21.53 -25.12 -12.31
N ASN A 22 -21.56 -25.56 -11.06
CA ASN A 22 -20.65 -25.28 -9.95
C ASN A 22 -19.18 -25.06 -10.33
N VAL A 23 -18.68 -23.84 -10.10
CA VAL A 23 -17.25 -23.51 -10.03
C VAL A 23 -16.52 -24.39 -8.98
N LEU A 24 -17.24 -24.83 -7.95
CA LEU A 24 -16.77 -25.83 -6.98
C LEU A 24 -16.47 -27.20 -7.61
N THR A 25 -17.18 -27.61 -8.66
CA THR A 25 -16.94 -28.90 -9.35
C THR A 25 -15.75 -28.83 -10.29
N ILE A 26 -15.43 -27.64 -10.83
CA ILE A 26 -14.19 -27.42 -11.60
C ILE A 26 -12.98 -27.44 -10.65
N LEU A 27 -13.07 -26.78 -9.49
CA LEU A 27 -12.03 -26.82 -8.46
C LEU A 27 -11.81 -28.23 -7.87
N GLN A 28 -12.88 -29.03 -7.73
CA GLN A 28 -12.78 -30.43 -7.27
C GLN A 28 -12.20 -31.38 -8.33
N ARG A 29 -12.32 -31.07 -9.63
CA ARG A 29 -11.84 -31.96 -10.70
C ARG A 29 -10.37 -31.75 -11.10
N THR A 30 -9.75 -30.63 -10.74
CA THR A 30 -8.35 -30.33 -11.12
C THR A 30 -7.31 -30.61 -10.05
N THR A 31 -7.70 -30.98 -8.83
CA THR A 31 -6.74 -31.45 -7.81
C THR A 31 -6.71 -32.96 -7.77
N SER A 32 -5.76 -33.56 -8.47
CA SER A 32 -5.42 -34.98 -8.29
C SER A 32 -5.22 -35.27 -6.81
N MET A 33 -5.83 -36.33 -6.28
CA MET A 33 -5.63 -36.78 -4.88
C MET A 33 -4.15 -36.98 -4.52
N ALA A 34 -3.27 -37.14 -5.52
CA ALA A 34 -1.83 -37.20 -5.33
C ALA A 34 -1.24 -35.85 -4.87
N LEU A 35 -1.72 -34.72 -5.41
CA LEU A 35 -1.30 -33.37 -5.00
C LEU A 35 -1.75 -33.08 -3.57
N HIS A 36 -2.96 -33.49 -3.20
CA HIS A 36 -3.49 -33.32 -1.84
C HIS A 36 -2.72 -34.17 -0.81
N ARG A 37 -2.40 -35.44 -1.14
CA ARG A 37 -1.59 -36.31 -0.25
C ARG A 37 -0.13 -35.90 -0.18
N ARG A 38 0.42 -35.29 -1.24
CA ARG A 38 1.79 -34.75 -1.28
C ARG A 38 1.88 -33.43 -0.49
N ALA A 39 0.88 -32.55 -0.65
CA ALA A 39 0.69 -31.34 0.15
C ALA A 39 0.58 -31.65 1.65
N LEU A 40 -0.21 -32.66 2.03
CA LEU A 40 -0.37 -33.09 3.43
C LEU A 40 0.88 -33.76 4.00
N ARG A 41 1.71 -34.42 3.18
CA ARG A 41 3.01 -34.96 3.60
C ARG A 41 4.03 -33.84 3.79
N LEU A 42 4.15 -32.92 2.84
CA LEU A 42 5.05 -31.77 2.91
C LEU A 42 4.72 -30.83 4.08
N TYR A 43 3.44 -30.65 4.40
CA TYR A 43 2.98 -29.95 5.61
C TYR A 43 3.52 -30.58 6.90
N LYS A 44 3.67 -31.91 6.93
CA LYS A 44 4.13 -32.66 8.10
C LYS A 44 5.65 -32.80 8.23
N THR A 45 6.42 -32.52 7.17
CA THR A 45 7.88 -32.75 7.17
C THR A 45 8.74 -31.53 6.84
N GLU A 46 8.27 -30.56 6.05
CA GLU A 46 9.12 -29.44 5.55
C GLU A 46 8.51 -28.04 5.68
N GLY A 47 7.37 -27.92 6.36
CA GLY A 47 6.77 -26.62 6.71
C GLY A 47 5.96 -25.96 5.59
N PHE A 48 5.04 -25.08 6.01
CA PHE A 48 4.05 -24.38 5.19
C PHE A 48 4.64 -23.56 4.02
N LEU A 49 5.89 -23.11 4.16
CA LEU A 49 6.61 -22.30 3.17
C LEU A 49 6.82 -23.05 1.85
N TRP A 50 7.13 -24.35 1.91
CA TRP A 50 7.36 -25.18 0.73
C TRP A 50 6.07 -25.43 -0.06
N LEU A 51 4.93 -25.48 0.64
CA LEU A 51 3.60 -25.60 0.05
C LEU A 51 3.23 -24.35 -0.77
N VAL A 52 3.60 -23.16 -0.27
CA VAL A 52 3.39 -21.88 -0.96
C VAL A 52 4.28 -21.78 -2.20
N ILE A 53 5.54 -22.23 -2.10
CA ILE A 53 6.48 -22.28 -3.23
C ILE A 53 6.00 -23.26 -4.31
N GLU A 54 5.50 -24.44 -3.94
CA GLU A 54 4.92 -25.40 -4.89
C GLU A 54 3.60 -24.91 -5.49
N ALA A 55 2.74 -24.25 -4.72
CA ALA A 55 1.52 -23.64 -5.25
C ALA A 55 1.85 -22.51 -6.24
N ALA A 56 2.83 -21.66 -5.91
CA ALA A 56 3.34 -20.61 -6.80
C ALA A 56 4.02 -21.20 -8.06
N GLY A 57 4.77 -22.30 -7.91
CA GLY A 57 5.39 -23.06 -8.99
C GLY A 57 4.39 -23.77 -9.90
N PHE A 58 3.30 -24.30 -9.33
CA PHE A 58 2.20 -24.90 -10.06
C PHE A 58 1.45 -23.85 -10.88
N LEU A 59 1.13 -22.71 -10.24
CA LEU A 59 0.43 -21.60 -10.89
C LEU A 59 1.25 -20.98 -12.03
N THR A 60 2.56 -20.79 -11.86
CA THR A 60 3.43 -20.28 -12.94
C THR A 60 3.53 -21.19 -14.15
N ARG A 61 3.51 -22.51 -13.96
CA ARG A 61 3.55 -23.47 -15.07
C ARG A 61 2.25 -23.55 -15.87
N HIS A 62 1.11 -23.21 -15.25
CA HIS A 62 -0.21 -23.41 -15.86
C HIS A 62 -0.95 -22.10 -16.16
N VAL A 63 -0.43 -20.96 -15.71
CA VAL A 63 -0.95 -19.61 -15.99
C VAL A 63 0.23 -18.71 -16.42
N PRO A 64 0.51 -18.59 -17.73
CA PRO A 64 1.74 -17.97 -18.26
C PRO A 64 1.98 -16.50 -17.89
N ILE A 65 0.94 -15.80 -17.42
CA ILE A 65 1.00 -14.38 -17.03
C ILE A 65 1.68 -14.17 -15.65
N LEU A 66 2.05 -15.25 -14.94
CA LEU A 66 2.48 -15.19 -13.53
C LEU A 66 4.00 -15.12 -13.28
N GLY A 67 4.84 -15.05 -14.32
CA GLY A 67 6.31 -15.14 -14.19
C GLY A 67 6.96 -14.04 -13.35
N SER A 68 6.41 -12.82 -13.34
CA SER A 68 6.93 -11.68 -12.55
C SER A 68 6.55 -11.74 -11.07
N HIS A 69 5.40 -12.31 -10.74
CA HIS A 69 4.85 -12.33 -9.37
C HIS A 69 5.52 -13.37 -8.44
N VAL A 70 6.21 -14.37 -8.99
CA VAL A 70 6.89 -15.42 -8.19
C VAL A 70 8.24 -14.97 -7.64
N ARG A 71 8.97 -14.08 -8.32
CA ARG A 71 10.18 -13.46 -7.74
C ARG A 71 9.86 -12.64 -6.49
N TYR A 72 8.75 -11.90 -6.53
CA TYR A 72 8.23 -11.08 -5.43
C TYR A 72 7.83 -11.91 -4.20
N THR A 73 7.28 -13.12 -4.42
CA THR A 73 6.88 -14.03 -3.33
C THR A 73 8.09 -14.50 -2.51
N ARG A 74 9.28 -14.57 -3.12
CA ARG A 74 10.52 -15.01 -2.45
C ARG A 74 11.06 -13.98 -1.47
N GLN A 75 11.17 -12.71 -1.90
CA GLN A 75 11.59 -11.59 -1.05
C GLN A 75 10.64 -11.41 0.14
N TYR A 76 9.32 -11.48 -0.10
CA TYR A 76 8.30 -11.35 0.95
C TYR A 76 8.29 -12.49 1.98
N CYS A 77 8.68 -13.69 1.57
CA CYS A 77 8.77 -14.85 2.45
C CYS A 77 10.03 -14.84 3.31
N GLU A 78 11.08 -14.12 2.89
CA GLU A 78 12.31 -13.93 3.66
C GLU A 78 12.09 -12.88 4.77
N ASP A 79 11.27 -11.85 4.51
CA ASP A 79 11.02 -10.73 5.45
C ASP A 79 10.01 -11.04 6.58
N TYR A 80 9.18 -12.08 6.48
CA TYR A 80 8.13 -12.35 7.47
C TYR A 80 8.11 -13.79 7.97
N ARG A 81 8.05 -13.96 9.31
CA ARG A 81 7.70 -15.24 9.97
C ARG A 81 6.39 -15.84 9.43
N SER A 82 6.11 -17.10 9.78
CA SER A 82 4.96 -17.89 9.32
C SER A 82 3.57 -17.20 9.37
N GLU A 83 3.36 -16.24 10.26
CA GLU A 83 2.16 -15.39 10.30
C GLU A 83 2.05 -14.42 9.11
N GLY A 84 3.16 -13.77 8.72
CA GLY A 84 3.18 -12.92 7.54
C GLY A 84 3.10 -13.70 6.24
N ALA A 85 3.60 -14.94 6.19
CA ALA A 85 3.36 -15.84 5.05
C ALA A 85 1.86 -16.17 4.87
N ARG A 86 1.13 -16.45 5.96
CA ARG A 86 -0.33 -16.64 5.90
C ARG A 86 -1.07 -15.37 5.48
N ALA A 87 -0.68 -14.22 6.04
CA ALA A 87 -1.25 -12.93 5.66
C ALA A 87 -1.03 -12.62 4.17
N PHE A 88 0.17 -12.88 3.66
CA PHE A 88 0.53 -12.71 2.26
C PHE A 88 -0.29 -13.60 1.33
N VAL A 89 -0.40 -14.90 1.64
CA VAL A 89 -1.25 -15.83 0.86
C VAL A 89 -2.69 -15.34 0.86
N GLY A 90 -3.22 -14.87 1.99
CA GLY A 90 -4.56 -14.29 2.07
C GLY A 90 -4.73 -13.05 1.18
N ILE A 91 -3.77 -12.13 1.20
CA ILE A 91 -3.74 -10.93 0.34
C ILE A 91 -3.74 -11.36 -1.14
N TYR A 92 -2.88 -12.30 -1.51
CA TYR A 92 -2.74 -12.77 -2.88
C TYR A 92 -4.00 -13.48 -3.39
N ILE A 93 -4.64 -14.32 -2.56
CA ILE A 93 -5.92 -14.95 -2.91
C ILE A 93 -6.99 -13.88 -3.16
N ARG A 94 -7.11 -12.86 -2.29
CA ARG A 94 -8.08 -11.77 -2.48
C ARG A 94 -7.80 -10.94 -3.73
N TYR A 95 -6.53 -10.73 -4.05
CA TYR A 95 -6.12 -10.10 -5.30
C TYR A 95 -6.60 -10.92 -6.52
N LEU A 96 -6.33 -12.23 -6.56
CA LEU A 96 -6.75 -13.11 -7.65
C LEU A 96 -8.28 -13.21 -7.77
N VAL A 97 -8.98 -13.39 -6.64
CA VAL A 97 -10.45 -13.44 -6.61
C VAL A 97 -11.04 -12.14 -7.16
N GLY A 98 -10.53 -10.97 -6.74
CA GLY A 98 -11.01 -9.70 -7.26
C GLY A 98 -10.73 -9.51 -8.75
N ARG A 99 -9.59 -10.00 -9.25
CA ARG A 99 -9.32 -10.00 -10.69
C ARG A 99 -10.35 -10.82 -11.48
N CYS A 100 -10.82 -11.94 -10.94
CA CYS A 100 -11.89 -12.74 -11.56
C CYS A 100 -13.27 -12.05 -11.50
N LEU A 101 -13.55 -11.33 -10.40
CA LEU A 101 -14.81 -10.59 -10.21
C LEU A 101 -14.90 -9.31 -11.04
N GLY A 102 -13.77 -8.83 -11.55
CA GLY A 102 -13.66 -7.58 -12.28
C GLY A 102 -13.35 -6.39 -11.38
N HIS A 103 -12.71 -5.39 -11.98
CA HIS A 103 -12.21 -4.18 -11.31
C HIS A 103 -13.34 -3.39 -10.63
N THR A 104 -14.42 -3.09 -11.36
CA THR A 104 -15.55 -2.29 -10.85
C THR A 104 -16.21 -2.90 -9.62
N LEU A 105 -16.41 -4.22 -9.62
CA LEU A 105 -17.01 -4.91 -8.48
C LEU A 105 -16.05 -4.95 -7.28
N SER A 106 -14.76 -5.20 -7.55
CA SER A 106 -13.72 -5.19 -6.52
C SER A 106 -13.60 -3.83 -5.85
N HIS A 107 -13.63 -2.73 -6.62
CA HIS A 107 -13.66 -1.37 -6.11
C HIS A 107 -14.88 -1.15 -5.21
N ARG A 108 -16.10 -1.36 -5.73
CA ARG A 108 -17.34 -1.11 -4.99
C ARG A 108 -17.42 -1.91 -3.68
N VAL A 109 -17.03 -3.18 -3.68
CA VAL A 109 -17.03 -4.01 -2.47
C VAL A 109 -16.00 -3.51 -1.46
N SER A 110 -14.82 -3.13 -1.92
CA SER A 110 -13.73 -2.64 -1.04
C SER A 110 -14.06 -1.28 -0.45
N GLU A 111 -14.62 -0.38 -1.26
CA GLU A 111 -15.13 0.93 -0.84
C GLU A 111 -16.24 0.78 0.21
N GLN A 112 -17.26 -0.05 -0.04
CA GLN A 112 -18.34 -0.27 0.94
C GLN A 112 -17.82 -0.85 2.26
N LYS A 113 -16.82 -1.73 2.21
CA LYS A 113 -16.17 -2.26 3.41
C LYS A 113 -15.43 -1.18 4.19
N LEU A 114 -14.67 -0.31 3.52
CA LEU A 114 -14.00 0.82 4.16
C LEU A 114 -15.02 1.80 4.74
N ARG A 115 -16.05 2.19 3.98
CA ARG A 115 -17.13 3.05 4.50
C ARG A 115 -17.81 2.46 5.74
N LYS A 116 -17.98 1.13 5.80
CA LYS A 116 -18.55 0.46 6.97
C LYS A 116 -17.61 0.55 8.19
N ARG A 117 -16.31 0.30 8.02
CA ARG A 117 -15.31 0.46 9.08
C ARG A 117 -15.21 1.92 9.54
N ARG A 118 -15.21 2.86 8.60
CA ARG A 118 -15.14 4.30 8.88
C ARG A 118 -16.24 4.81 9.80
N ARG A 119 -17.45 4.26 9.68
CA ARG A 119 -18.60 4.60 10.55
C ARG A 119 -18.43 4.12 11.99
N THR A 120 -17.55 3.17 12.24
CA THR A 120 -17.28 2.63 13.58
C THR A 120 -15.97 3.13 14.16
N GLU A 121 -15.19 3.90 13.41
CA GLU A 121 -13.95 4.52 13.90
C GLU A 121 -14.30 5.72 14.79
N THR A 122 -13.98 5.63 16.08
CA THR A 122 -14.24 6.66 17.09
C THR A 122 -12.98 7.22 17.75
N SER A 123 -11.83 6.59 17.47
CA SER A 123 -10.52 6.94 18.01
C SER A 123 -9.43 6.72 16.97
N THR A 124 -8.25 7.30 17.17
CA THR A 124 -7.06 7.01 16.36
C THR A 124 -6.79 5.51 16.32
N SER A 125 -6.92 4.82 17.46
CA SER A 125 -6.71 3.37 17.54
C SER A 125 -7.63 2.60 16.59
N ASP A 126 -8.92 2.96 16.50
CA ASP A 126 -9.85 2.28 15.57
C ASP A 126 -9.46 2.49 14.10
N VAL A 127 -8.90 3.66 13.77
CA VAL A 127 -8.39 3.97 12.42
C VAL A 127 -7.15 3.13 12.13
N ILE A 128 -6.25 3.01 13.10
CA ILE A 128 -5.07 2.14 13.03
C ILE A 128 -5.50 0.68 12.84
N ASP A 129 -6.46 0.18 13.62
CA ASP A 129 -7.04 -1.15 13.44
C ASP A 129 -7.58 -1.35 12.01
N THR A 130 -8.25 -0.34 11.48
CA THR A 130 -8.75 -0.37 10.11
C THR A 130 -7.64 -0.51 9.09
N VAL A 131 -6.58 0.30 9.14
CA VAL A 131 -5.52 0.21 8.12
C VAL A 131 -4.74 -1.12 8.21
N TYR A 132 -4.56 -1.68 9.42
CA TYR A 132 -3.85 -2.95 9.60
C TYR A 132 -4.68 -4.19 9.26
N GLU A 133 -6.00 -4.14 9.43
CA GLU A 133 -6.90 -5.30 9.33
C GLU A 133 -7.82 -5.26 8.10
N PHE A 134 -7.83 -4.16 7.35
CA PHE A 134 -8.67 -4.04 6.16
C PHE A 134 -8.38 -5.14 5.14
N SER A 135 -9.46 -5.72 4.63
CA SER A 135 -9.43 -6.84 3.67
C SER A 135 -10.44 -6.62 2.53
N GLY A 136 -10.00 -5.88 1.52
CA GLY A 136 -10.73 -5.67 0.26
C GLY A 136 -10.51 -6.78 -0.75
N LEU A 137 -10.70 -6.49 -2.04
CA LEU A 137 -10.58 -7.42 -3.15
C LEU A 137 -9.78 -6.81 -4.31
N GLY A 138 -9.12 -7.65 -5.10
CA GLY A 138 -8.40 -7.19 -6.29
C GLY A 138 -7.22 -6.30 -5.91
N ARG A 139 -7.03 -5.20 -6.64
CA ARG A 139 -6.00 -4.20 -6.36
C ARG A 139 -6.20 -3.51 -5.00
N TYR A 140 -7.41 -3.56 -4.44
CA TYR A 140 -7.79 -3.01 -3.12
C TYR A 140 -7.68 -4.03 -1.98
N CYS A 141 -6.96 -5.14 -2.17
CA CYS A 141 -6.96 -6.26 -1.23
C CYS A 141 -6.42 -5.94 0.19
N SER A 142 -5.72 -4.82 0.35
CA SER A 142 -5.19 -4.29 1.61
C SER A 142 -4.75 -2.83 1.43
N ILE A 143 -4.90 -2.02 2.48
CA ILE A 143 -4.27 -0.68 2.62
C ILE A 143 -3.20 -0.70 3.72
N ARG A 144 -2.68 -1.87 4.08
CA ARG A 144 -1.81 -2.02 5.25
C ARG A 144 -0.49 -1.23 5.09
N PRO A 145 -0.14 -0.36 6.05
CA PRO A 145 1.13 0.37 6.07
C PRO A 145 2.31 -0.54 6.44
N MET A 146 3.54 -0.05 6.24
CA MET A 146 4.79 -0.74 6.60
C MET A 146 5.32 -0.34 7.97
N GLN A 147 4.84 0.78 8.51
CA GLN A 147 5.15 1.30 9.82
C GLN A 147 4.82 0.26 10.92
N VAL A 148 5.44 0.42 12.08
CA VAL A 148 5.02 -0.27 13.29
C VAL A 148 3.71 0.35 13.80
N ARG A 149 2.77 -0.50 14.23
CA ARG A 149 1.41 -0.08 14.60
C ARG A 149 1.36 1.02 15.66
N GLN A 150 2.18 0.87 16.71
CA GLN A 150 2.22 1.80 17.84
C GLN A 150 2.89 3.12 17.45
N ASP A 151 3.93 3.05 16.62
CA ASP A 151 4.66 4.23 16.16
C ASP A 151 3.78 5.05 15.21
N LEU A 152 3.04 4.38 14.31
CA LEU A 152 2.05 5.02 13.45
C LEU A 152 0.93 5.69 14.27
N GLU A 153 0.39 5.02 15.28
CA GLU A 153 -0.64 5.60 16.16
C GLU A 153 -0.12 6.87 16.86
N THR A 154 1.11 6.80 17.37
CA THR A 154 1.73 7.91 18.10
C THR A 154 2.00 9.10 17.19
N VAL A 155 2.58 8.90 16.00
CA VAL A 155 2.82 10.01 15.06
C VAL A 155 1.51 10.62 14.57
N VAL A 156 0.46 9.83 14.33
CA VAL A 156 -0.85 10.36 13.94
C VAL A 156 -1.44 11.26 15.02
N GLN A 157 -1.31 10.89 16.30
CA GLN A 157 -1.75 11.73 17.41
C GLN A 157 -0.93 13.03 17.53
N ARG A 158 0.38 12.95 17.31
CA ARG A 158 1.27 14.13 17.31
C ARG A 158 0.89 15.11 16.21
N VAL A 159 0.68 14.61 14.99
CA VAL A 159 0.30 15.41 13.83
C VAL A 159 -1.09 16.01 14.02
N ASP A 160 -2.06 15.25 14.53
CA ASP A 160 -3.39 15.77 14.83
C ASP A 160 -3.34 16.91 15.87
N THR A 161 -2.50 16.78 16.90
CA THR A 161 -2.28 17.84 17.89
C THR A 161 -1.64 19.10 17.31
N ALA A 162 -0.82 18.95 16.27
CA ALA A 162 -0.21 20.08 15.55
C ALA A 162 -1.19 20.79 14.60
N GLU A 163 -2.39 20.23 14.40
CA GLU A 163 -3.48 20.83 13.63
C GLU A 163 -3.09 21.33 12.21
N PRO A 164 -2.26 20.61 11.41
CA PRO A 164 -1.81 21.13 10.12
C PRO A 164 -2.97 21.26 9.11
N GLU A 165 -3.03 22.40 8.41
CA GLU A 165 -4.02 22.60 7.33
C GLU A 165 -3.66 21.78 6.07
N THR A 166 -2.37 21.70 5.75
CA THR A 166 -1.85 20.99 4.57
C THR A 166 -0.90 19.87 4.97
N ILE A 167 -1.21 18.65 4.53
CA ILE A 167 -0.36 17.47 4.69
C ILE A 167 0.22 17.08 3.33
N VAL A 168 1.51 16.77 3.28
CA VAL A 168 2.18 16.18 2.12
C VAL A 168 2.81 14.86 2.53
N GLU A 169 2.55 13.81 1.76
CA GLU A 169 3.15 12.49 1.92
C GLU A 169 3.96 12.12 0.67
N ILE A 170 5.24 11.81 0.84
CA ILE A 170 6.14 11.29 -0.19
C ILE A 170 6.37 9.81 0.08
N GLY A 171 5.85 8.95 -0.80
CA GLY A 171 5.89 7.49 -0.64
C GLY A 171 4.60 6.91 -0.04
N THR A 172 3.52 6.90 -0.82
CA THR A 172 2.19 6.47 -0.33
C THR A 172 1.97 4.96 -0.32
N ALA A 173 2.63 4.22 -1.22
CA ALA A 173 2.52 2.77 -1.32
C ALA A 173 1.05 2.28 -1.39
N ARG A 174 0.54 1.61 -0.34
CA ARG A 174 -0.85 1.10 -0.32
C ARG A 174 -1.88 2.09 0.24
N GLY A 175 -1.45 3.26 0.69
CA GLY A 175 -2.33 4.30 1.24
C GLY A 175 -2.72 4.14 2.70
N GLY A 176 -2.03 3.31 3.48
CA GLY A 176 -2.37 3.11 4.90
C GLY A 176 -2.14 4.36 5.74
N THR A 177 -0.95 4.96 5.62
CA THR A 177 -0.59 6.24 6.22
C THR A 177 -1.47 7.36 5.68
N LEU A 178 -1.64 7.45 4.35
CA LEU A 178 -2.58 8.39 3.72
C LEU A 178 -4.00 8.32 4.30
N TYR A 179 -4.53 7.11 4.54
CA TYR A 179 -5.86 6.94 5.13
C TYR A 179 -5.88 7.46 6.56
N ALA A 180 -4.84 7.19 7.35
CA ALA A 180 -4.69 7.70 8.71
C ALA A 180 -4.65 9.23 8.74
N TRP A 181 -3.87 9.88 7.88
CA TRP A 181 -3.83 11.35 7.77
C TRP A 181 -5.21 11.92 7.44
N CYS A 182 -5.85 11.39 6.38
CA CYS A 182 -7.16 11.87 5.93
C CYS A 182 -8.27 11.62 6.97
N ARG A 183 -8.13 10.60 7.82
CA ARG A 183 -9.20 10.21 8.74
C ARG A 183 -9.06 10.81 10.13
N CYS A 184 -7.83 10.94 10.63
CA CYS A 184 -7.56 11.38 11.99
C CYS A 184 -7.32 12.88 12.09
N VAL A 185 -6.63 13.49 11.12
CA VAL A 185 -6.27 14.91 11.19
C VAL A 185 -7.45 15.75 10.67
N GLU A 186 -8.26 16.28 11.60
CA GLU A 186 -9.50 16.95 11.25
C GLU A 186 -9.26 18.27 10.51
N THR A 187 -8.27 19.04 10.95
CA THR A 187 -7.93 20.36 10.40
C THR A 187 -7.30 20.31 9.01
N ALA A 188 -6.79 19.15 8.59
CA ALA A 188 -6.18 18.97 7.27
C ALA A 188 -7.22 19.13 6.15
N SER A 189 -7.29 20.31 5.54
CA SER A 189 -8.20 20.61 4.43
C SER A 189 -7.64 20.13 3.09
N THR A 190 -6.31 20.07 2.98
CA THR A 190 -5.58 19.60 1.80
C THR A 190 -4.63 18.47 2.18
N VAL A 191 -4.68 17.37 1.43
CA VAL A 191 -3.72 16.26 1.56
C VAL A 191 -3.15 15.94 0.19
N VAL A 192 -1.84 16.02 0.07
CA VAL A 192 -1.09 15.76 -1.16
C VAL A 192 -0.33 14.44 -1.00
N SER A 193 -0.56 13.51 -1.92
CA SER A 193 0.16 12.25 -2.02
C SER A 193 1.10 12.31 -3.22
N VAL A 194 2.38 12.05 -3.00
CA VAL A 194 3.43 11.98 -4.02
C VAL A 194 3.94 10.56 -4.09
N ASP A 195 3.75 9.92 -5.24
CA ASP A 195 4.30 8.59 -5.50
C ASP A 195 4.51 8.41 -6.99
N LEU A 196 5.45 7.56 -7.36
CA LEU A 196 5.81 7.29 -8.73
C LEU A 196 4.63 6.63 -9.49
N PRO A 197 4.45 6.92 -10.80
CA PRO A 197 3.38 6.36 -11.62
C PRO A 197 3.35 4.82 -11.58
N GLU A 198 2.21 4.20 -11.93
CA GLU A 198 2.08 2.74 -11.87
C GLU A 198 3.21 2.07 -12.69
N GLY A 199 3.77 0.99 -12.16
CA GLY A 199 4.79 0.19 -12.81
C GLY A 199 4.82 -1.23 -12.24
N ASP A 200 5.43 -2.16 -12.97
CA ASP A 200 5.56 -3.54 -12.52
C ASP A 200 6.22 -3.57 -11.12
N ASN A 201 5.51 -4.14 -10.14
CA ASN A 201 5.88 -4.27 -8.72
C ASN A 201 5.65 -3.05 -7.81
N ARG A 202 4.97 -1.99 -8.26
CA ARG A 202 4.60 -0.87 -7.37
C ARG A 202 3.34 -1.16 -6.56
N ARG A 203 3.34 -0.73 -5.29
CA ARG A 203 2.21 -0.89 -4.35
C ARG A 203 1.13 0.16 -4.56
N TYR A 204 1.52 1.32 -5.07
CA TYR A 204 0.62 2.40 -5.45
C TYR A 204 -0.01 2.13 -6.80
N THR A 205 -1.34 2.16 -6.84
CA THR A 205 -2.12 1.93 -8.06
C THR A 205 -3.00 3.15 -8.35
N TYR A 206 -3.28 3.45 -9.63
CA TYR A 206 -4.23 4.49 -10.03
C TYR A 206 -5.60 4.31 -9.40
N ASP A 207 -5.91 3.07 -9.03
CA ASP A 207 -7.10 2.67 -8.31
C ASP A 207 -7.27 3.34 -6.95
N ILE A 208 -6.18 3.78 -6.29
CA ILE A 208 -6.25 4.46 -5.01
C ILE A 208 -6.98 5.81 -5.11
N ILE A 209 -6.85 6.50 -6.24
CA ILE A 209 -7.41 7.82 -6.47
C ILE A 209 -8.94 7.80 -6.33
N PRO A 210 -9.71 7.04 -7.14
CA PRO A 210 -11.16 7.02 -7.01
C PRO A 210 -11.63 6.46 -5.66
N LEU A 211 -10.88 5.54 -5.04
CA LEU A 211 -11.22 5.00 -3.72
C LEU A 211 -11.11 6.07 -2.63
N PHE A 212 -10.01 6.81 -2.59
CA PHE A 212 -9.77 7.82 -1.56
C PHE A 212 -10.61 9.07 -1.79
N SER A 213 -10.75 9.52 -3.05
CA SER A 213 -11.61 10.65 -3.40
C SER A 213 -13.07 10.43 -3.00
N SER A 214 -13.59 9.19 -3.06
CA SER A 214 -14.95 8.91 -2.60
C SER A 214 -15.03 8.75 -1.07
N LEU A 215 -13.94 8.36 -0.40
CA LEU A 215 -13.94 8.22 1.04
C LEU A 215 -13.88 9.59 1.73
N PHE A 216 -13.08 10.54 1.23
CA PHE A 216 -12.81 11.82 1.88
C PHE A 216 -13.26 13.00 0.99
N GLU A 217 -14.56 13.03 0.69
CA GLU A 217 -15.20 14.04 -0.17
C GLU A 217 -15.15 15.46 0.45
N ASP A 218 -14.89 15.55 1.75
CA ASP A 218 -14.76 16.77 2.54
C ASP A 218 -13.35 17.39 2.49
N LYS A 219 -12.37 16.69 1.91
CA LYS A 219 -10.97 17.14 1.82
C LYS A 219 -10.54 17.31 0.36
N ARG A 220 -9.65 18.28 0.11
CA ARG A 220 -8.97 18.40 -1.19
C ARG A 220 -7.81 17.40 -1.25
N LEU A 221 -8.05 16.28 -1.91
CA LEU A 221 -7.00 15.28 -2.17
C LEU A 221 -6.31 15.56 -3.50
N VAL A 222 -4.98 15.71 -3.46
CA VAL A 222 -4.12 15.87 -4.64
C VAL A 222 -3.21 14.66 -4.75
N PHE A 223 -3.15 14.05 -5.93
CA PHE A 223 -2.33 12.86 -6.18
C PHE A 223 -1.28 13.18 -7.26
N VAL A 224 -0.10 13.59 -6.82
CA VAL A 224 1.02 13.91 -7.70
C VAL A 224 1.73 12.61 -8.10
N ARG A 225 1.75 12.34 -9.41
CA ARG A 225 2.26 11.07 -9.97
C ARG A 225 3.60 11.31 -10.66
N GLY A 226 4.67 11.38 -9.87
CA GLY A 226 5.98 11.76 -10.35
C GLY A 226 7.10 11.30 -9.42
N ASP A 227 8.33 11.48 -9.89
CA ASP A 227 9.52 11.37 -9.05
C ASP A 227 9.60 12.64 -8.18
N SER A 228 9.58 12.47 -6.85
CA SER A 228 9.61 13.55 -5.86
C SER A 228 10.80 14.48 -6.05
N GLN A 229 11.89 13.97 -6.62
CA GLN A 229 13.14 14.70 -6.75
C GLN A 229 13.23 15.56 -8.01
N THR A 230 12.18 15.56 -8.85
CA THR A 230 12.16 16.39 -10.06
C THR A 230 11.53 17.75 -9.78
N ASP A 231 12.09 18.81 -10.35
CA ASP A 231 11.52 20.15 -10.20
C ASP A 231 10.03 20.25 -10.59
N ALA A 232 9.58 19.44 -11.55
CA ALA A 232 8.19 19.42 -11.98
C ALA A 232 7.27 18.95 -10.84
N THR A 233 7.65 17.86 -10.16
CA THR A 233 6.91 17.33 -9.01
C THR A 233 6.95 18.30 -7.83
N VAL A 234 8.11 18.87 -7.52
CA VAL A 234 8.26 19.86 -6.43
C VAL A 234 7.37 21.07 -6.67
N ARG A 235 7.35 21.60 -7.91
CA ARG A 235 6.46 22.72 -8.28
C ARG A 235 4.98 22.35 -8.15
N GLU A 236 4.57 21.17 -8.61
CA GLU A 236 3.18 20.72 -8.50
C GLU A 236 2.72 20.58 -7.03
N VAL A 237 3.62 20.13 -6.15
CA VAL A 237 3.35 20.08 -4.70
C VAL A 237 3.28 21.49 -4.11
N ALA A 238 4.22 22.37 -4.45
CA ALA A 238 4.23 23.76 -3.99
C ALA A 238 2.94 24.51 -4.40
N ASP A 239 2.51 24.36 -5.65
CA ASP A 239 1.27 24.93 -6.17
C ASP A 239 0.03 24.36 -5.44
N SER A 240 0.13 23.16 -4.91
CA SER A 240 -0.94 22.49 -4.16
C SER A 240 -0.96 22.84 -2.67
N ALA A 241 0.15 23.31 -2.12
CA ALA A 241 0.33 23.69 -0.72
C ALA A 241 0.40 25.21 -0.56
N THR A 242 -0.68 25.91 -0.93
CA THR A 242 -0.69 27.38 -1.09
C THR A 242 -0.37 28.17 0.18
N ASN A 243 -0.63 27.60 1.36
CA ASN A 243 -0.32 28.23 2.66
C ASN A 243 0.96 27.66 3.30
N GLY A 244 1.78 26.93 2.53
CA GLY A 244 2.88 26.14 3.05
C GLY A 244 2.43 24.75 3.51
N ILE A 245 3.40 23.86 3.69
CA ILE A 245 3.19 22.52 4.22
C ILE A 245 3.21 22.60 5.74
N GLY A 246 2.14 22.17 6.41
CA GLY A 246 2.10 22.08 7.87
C GLY A 246 2.67 20.75 8.39
N PHE A 247 2.49 19.68 7.61
CA PHE A 247 3.10 18.38 7.90
C PHE A 247 3.60 17.70 6.63
N LEU A 248 4.88 17.33 6.60
CA LEU A 248 5.54 16.59 5.53
C LEU A 248 5.95 15.21 6.05
N PHE A 249 5.53 14.13 5.38
CA PHE A 249 5.94 12.76 5.68
C PHE A 249 6.78 12.19 4.54
N ILE A 250 8.00 11.73 4.84
CA ILE A 250 8.96 11.18 3.87
C ILE A 250 9.21 9.69 4.17
N ASP A 251 8.78 8.80 3.25
CA ASP A 251 8.96 7.34 3.31
C ASP A 251 9.13 6.75 1.88
N ALA A 252 10.17 7.20 1.17
CA ALA A 252 10.40 6.87 -0.24
C ALA A 252 11.70 6.07 -0.53
N ASP A 253 12.74 6.69 -1.08
CA ASP A 253 13.88 5.98 -1.70
C ASP A 253 14.82 5.26 -0.71
N HIS A 254 14.67 5.50 0.60
CA HIS A 254 15.41 4.87 1.73
C HIS A 254 16.96 4.96 1.66
N SER A 255 17.53 5.42 0.55
CA SER A 255 18.93 5.75 0.40
C SER A 255 19.22 7.10 1.08
N TYR A 256 20.47 7.29 1.52
CA TYR A 256 20.90 8.55 2.13
C TYR A 256 20.69 9.73 1.18
N GLU A 257 21.13 9.57 -0.07
CA GLU A 257 20.99 10.62 -1.10
C GLU A 257 19.51 10.90 -1.42
N GLY A 258 18.69 9.86 -1.42
CA GLY A 258 17.28 9.98 -1.75
C GLY A 258 16.50 10.77 -0.70
N VAL A 259 16.62 10.35 0.56
CA VAL A 259 15.94 11.03 1.67
C VAL A 259 16.46 12.46 1.89
N LYS A 260 17.77 12.67 1.71
CA LYS A 260 18.38 13.99 1.82
C LYS A 260 17.86 14.92 0.73
N ARG A 261 17.78 14.45 -0.52
CA ARG A 261 17.25 15.25 -1.62
C ARG A 261 15.76 15.55 -1.46
N ASP A 262 14.95 14.60 -0.99
CA ASP A 262 13.55 14.86 -0.67
C ASP A 262 13.43 15.88 0.46
N PHE A 263 14.24 15.78 1.52
CA PHE A 263 14.23 16.77 2.60
C PHE A 263 14.61 18.16 2.10
N GLU A 264 15.76 18.31 1.43
CA GLU A 264 16.26 19.60 0.94
C GLU A 264 15.33 20.27 -0.09
N ALA A 265 14.62 19.47 -0.90
CA ALA A 265 13.70 20.00 -1.90
C ALA A 265 12.37 20.49 -1.31
N TYR A 266 11.91 19.90 -0.21
CA TYR A 266 10.58 20.16 0.34
C TYR A 266 10.59 20.95 1.66
N GLU A 267 11.66 20.91 2.45
CA GLU A 267 11.82 21.72 3.67
C GLU A 267 11.61 23.23 3.43
N PRO A 268 12.03 23.84 2.30
CA PRO A 268 11.72 25.23 2.01
C PRO A 268 10.23 25.53 1.79
N LEU A 269 9.42 24.50 1.52
CA LEU A 269 7.97 24.60 1.34
C LEU A 269 7.19 24.40 2.66
N VAL A 270 7.88 23.95 3.72
CA VAL A 270 7.30 23.77 5.04
C VAL A 270 7.17 25.13 5.72
N GLY A 271 5.96 25.42 6.19
CA GLY A 271 5.65 26.67 6.87
C GLY A 271 6.28 26.75 8.25
N ASP A 272 6.19 27.93 8.85
CA ASP A 272 6.58 28.15 10.24
C ASP A 272 5.78 27.20 11.16
N ASP A 273 6.42 26.69 12.21
CA ASP A 273 5.87 25.67 13.12
C ASP A 273 5.53 24.32 12.44
N GLY A 274 5.95 24.11 11.20
CA GLY A 274 5.70 22.89 10.45
C GLY A 274 6.53 21.69 10.94
N ILE A 275 6.00 20.49 10.71
CA ILE A 275 6.65 19.23 11.11
C ILE A 275 7.06 18.43 9.87
N ILE A 276 8.31 17.94 9.86
CA ILE A 276 8.80 16.99 8.85
C ILE A 276 9.06 15.64 9.54
N ALA A 277 8.40 14.59 9.09
CA ALA A 277 8.58 13.23 9.57
C ALA A 277 9.37 12.38 8.57
N LEU A 278 10.37 11.66 9.07
CA LEU A 278 11.14 10.66 8.33
C LEU A 278 10.86 9.28 8.94
N HIS A 279 10.46 8.32 8.11
CA HIS A 279 10.38 6.91 8.52
C HIS A 279 11.76 6.24 8.41
N ASP A 280 11.96 5.10 9.09
CA ASP A 280 13.18 4.27 9.01
C ASP A 280 14.46 4.89 9.64
N ILE A 281 14.32 5.83 10.57
CA ILE A 281 15.44 6.50 11.25
C ILE A 281 16.34 5.57 12.09
N HIS A 282 15.88 4.37 12.45
CA HIS A 282 16.64 3.38 13.22
C HIS A 282 17.01 2.13 12.41
N ASN A 283 16.73 2.12 11.10
CA ASN A 283 17.01 0.98 10.26
C ASN A 283 18.45 1.03 9.68
N PRO A 284 19.39 0.19 10.16
CA PRO A 284 20.78 0.24 9.73
C PRO A 284 21.00 -0.23 8.30
N ALA A 285 19.99 -0.82 7.66
CA ALA A 285 20.06 -1.18 6.24
C ALA A 285 19.80 0.02 5.31
N PHE A 286 19.26 1.12 5.85
CA PHE A 286 18.85 2.28 5.09
C PHE A 286 19.72 3.50 5.41
N GLY A 287 19.89 4.37 4.42
CA GLY A 287 20.67 5.60 4.58
C GLY A 287 19.93 6.68 5.38
N VAL A 288 18.66 6.45 5.71
CA VAL A 288 17.82 7.36 6.50
C VAL A 288 18.37 7.55 7.90
N GLN A 289 18.87 6.49 8.55
CA GLN A 289 19.51 6.60 9.85
C GLN A 289 20.70 7.58 9.82
N THR A 290 21.55 7.51 8.79
CA THR A 290 22.71 8.40 8.68
C THR A 290 22.27 9.86 8.51
N PHE A 291 21.28 10.13 7.67
CA PHE A 291 20.78 11.48 7.48
C PHE A 291 20.06 12.02 8.72
N TRP A 292 19.33 11.15 9.44
CA TRP A 292 18.68 11.52 10.70
C TRP A 292 19.68 12.01 11.76
N GLU A 293 20.85 11.38 11.88
CA GLU A 293 21.91 11.85 12.78
C GLU A 293 22.43 13.25 12.41
N GLU A 294 22.46 13.61 11.11
CA GLU A 294 22.80 14.97 10.68
C GLU A 294 21.72 15.97 11.11
N LEU A 295 20.44 15.64 10.88
CA LEU A 295 19.31 16.52 11.22
C LEU A 295 19.23 16.83 12.71
N LYS A 296 19.56 15.87 13.59
CA LYS A 296 19.61 16.09 15.05
C LYS A 296 20.63 17.14 15.49
N CYS A 297 21.64 17.43 14.67
CA CYS A 297 22.62 18.47 14.96
C CYS A 297 22.12 19.87 14.57
N GLU A 298 21.15 19.96 13.67
CA GLU A 298 20.72 21.22 13.03
C GLU A 298 19.32 21.67 13.46
N TYR A 299 18.44 20.73 13.83
CA TYR A 299 17.04 20.99 14.13
C TYR A 299 16.63 20.49 15.52
N ALA A 300 15.51 21.01 16.02
CA ALA A 300 14.80 20.40 17.13
C ALA A 300 14.11 19.11 16.64
N THR A 301 14.34 17.99 17.33
CA THR A 301 13.88 16.67 16.89
C THR A 301 13.20 15.84 17.98
N GLU A 302 12.19 15.06 17.62
CA GLU A 302 11.56 14.00 18.43
C GLU A 302 11.73 12.64 17.73
N GLU A 303 12.04 11.57 18.49
CA GLU A 303 12.08 10.20 17.95
C GLU A 303 10.89 9.39 18.51
N ILE A 304 10.04 8.89 17.62
CA ILE A 304 8.93 7.98 17.94
C ILE A 304 9.36 6.57 17.59
N HIS A 305 9.49 5.74 18.60
CA HIS A 305 9.80 4.32 18.46
C HIS A 305 9.23 3.56 19.66
N HIS A 306 8.90 2.29 19.44
CA HIS A 306 8.38 1.43 20.48
C HIS A 306 9.54 0.88 21.34
N PRO A 307 9.29 0.44 22.59
CA PRO A 307 10.38 0.02 23.47
C PRO A 307 11.18 -1.17 22.90
N PRO A 308 12.52 -1.16 23.03
CA PRO A 308 13.40 -2.21 22.52
C PRO A 308 13.02 -3.60 23.04
N GLY A 309 13.10 -4.62 22.18
CA GLY A 309 13.06 -6.03 22.59
C GLY A 309 11.77 -6.80 22.28
N ARG A 310 10.74 -6.20 21.67
CA ARG A 310 9.67 -6.96 21.01
C ARG A 310 10.04 -7.46 19.61
N TYR A 311 11.01 -6.80 18.99
CA TYR A 311 11.29 -6.80 17.56
C TYR A 311 12.81 -6.56 17.42
N ARG A 312 13.58 -7.59 17.07
CA ARG A 312 15.06 -7.58 17.20
C ARG A 312 15.79 -6.99 15.98
N PHE A 313 15.05 -6.68 14.92
CA PHE A 313 15.53 -6.11 13.64
C PHE A 313 14.43 -5.27 12.93
N ASP A 314 13.43 -4.82 13.68
CA ASP A 314 12.07 -4.54 13.19
C ASP A 314 11.55 -3.19 13.74
N ASP A 315 12.44 -2.31 14.23
CA ASP A 315 12.08 -0.97 14.71
C ASP A 315 12.62 0.08 13.73
N PRO A 316 11.85 0.42 12.68
CA PRO A 316 12.27 1.45 11.74
C PRO A 316 12.29 2.83 12.41
N GLY A 317 11.44 3.08 13.41
CA GLY A 317 11.28 4.38 14.03
C GLY A 317 10.71 5.45 13.09
N ILE A 318 10.22 6.54 13.67
CA ILE A 318 9.82 7.76 12.97
C ILE A 318 10.47 8.94 13.67
N GLY A 319 11.25 9.72 12.94
CA GLY A 319 11.85 10.97 13.43
C GLY A 319 11.02 12.16 13.02
N LEU A 320 10.75 13.08 13.94
CA LEU A 320 10.09 14.37 13.67
C LEU A 320 11.12 15.49 13.78
N VAL A 321 11.21 16.30 12.73
CA VAL A 321 11.93 17.58 12.70
C VAL A 321 10.90 18.69 12.87
N HIS A 322 11.16 19.62 13.78
CA HIS A 322 10.36 20.83 13.98
C HIS A 322 11.03 22.01 13.27
N VAL A 323 10.30 22.66 12.36
CA VAL A 323 10.76 23.81 11.59
C VAL A 323 10.36 25.10 12.31
N ASP A 324 11.32 25.71 13.00
CA ASP A 324 11.17 27.04 13.61
C ASP A 324 11.90 28.07 12.73
N ARG A 325 11.17 28.97 12.06
CA ARG A 325 11.72 30.04 11.20
C ARG A 325 11.32 31.43 11.66
#